data_AF-A0A2V2UBL5-F1
#
_entry.id   AF-A0A2V2UBL5-F1
#
_cell.length_a   1.000
_cell.length_b   1.000
_cell.length_c   1.000
_cell.angle_alpha   90.00
_cell.angle_beta   90.00
_cell.angle_gamma   90.00
#
_symmetry.space_group_name_H-M   'P 1'
#
loop_
_entity.id
_entity.type
_entity.pdbx_description
1 polymer ?
#
loop_
_entity_poly.entity_id
_entity_poly.type
_entity_poly.pdbx_seq_one_letter_code
_entity_poly.pdbx_strand_id
1 'polypeptide(L)'
;MINQIKSLKKRIIVIVVIALAVVIPIMYLIHNSSTATAAPLITKDPNLKVETVVTGLSSPTSMAVINNTNMLVLEKSGQIRHV
;
A
#
# COMPACT_ATOMS: atom_id res chain seq x y z
N MET A 1 -29.29 -13.37 -42.58
CA MET A 1 -29.37 -13.67 -41.13
C MET A 1 -28.00 -14.02 -40.51
N ILE A 2 -27.21 -14.90 -41.12
CA ILE A 2 -25.91 -15.36 -40.60
C ILE A 2 -24.86 -14.24 -40.42
N ASN A 3 -24.79 -13.26 -41.32
CA ASN A 3 -23.80 -12.17 -41.24
C ASN A 3 -24.06 -11.21 -40.05
N GLN A 4 -25.32 -11.03 -39.66
CA GLN A 4 -25.71 -10.21 -38.50
C GLN A 4 -25.30 -10.88 -37.18
N ILE A 5 -25.41 -12.21 -37.10
CA ILE A 5 -24.96 -12.97 -35.93
C ILE A 5 -23.42 -12.93 -35.82
N LYS A 6 -22.70 -13.00 -36.96
CA LYS A 6 -21.23 -12.89 -36.98
C LYS A 6 -20.75 -11.50 -36.54
N SER A 7 -21.41 -10.42 -36.97
CA SER A 7 -21.04 -9.06 -36.56
C SER A 7 -21.35 -8.78 -35.09
N LEU A 8 -22.46 -9.34 -34.56
CA LEU A 8 -22.81 -9.25 -33.14
C LEU A 8 -21.79 -9.95 -32.24
N LYS A 9 -21.37 -11.18 -32.61
CA LYS A 9 -20.32 -11.91 -31.88
C LYS A 9 -18.99 -11.15 -31.85
N LYS A 10 -18.58 -10.53 -32.96
CA LYS A 10 -17.38 -9.69 -33.01
C LYS A 10 -17.47 -8.49 -32.06
N ARG A 11 -18.62 -7.81 -32.01
CA ARG A 11 -18.84 -6.69 -31.09
C ARG A 11 -18.76 -7.12 -29.63
N ILE A 12 -19.35 -8.27 -29.29
CA ILE A 12 -19.27 -8.85 -27.95
C ILE A 12 -17.80 -9.14 -27.58
N ILE A 13 -17.04 -9.75 -28.48
CA ILE A 13 -15.61 -10.04 -28.25
C ILE A 13 -14.83 -8.76 -27.97
N VAL A 14 -15.04 -7.71 -28.77
CA VAL A 14 -14.37 -6.41 -28.58
C VAL A 14 -14.71 -5.80 -27.21
N ILE A 15 -15.98 -5.84 -26.81
CA ILE A 15 -16.41 -5.31 -25.51
C ILE A 15 -15.75 -6.08 -24.36
N VAL A 16 -15.69 -7.41 -24.45
CA VAL A 16 -15.05 -8.25 -23.43
C VAL A 16 -13.55 -7.96 -23.32
N VAL A 17 -12.85 -7.80 -24.45
CA VAL A 17 -11.42 -7.48 -24.44
C VAL A 17 -11.16 -6.11 -23.80
N ILE A 18 -11.98 -5.10 -24.10
CA ILE A 18 -11.87 -3.77 -23.49
C ILE A 18 -12.14 -3.85 -21.99
N ALA A 19 -13.18 -4.58 -21.57
CA ALA A 19 -13.49 -4.75 -20.15
C ALA A 19 -12.31 -5.41 -19.40
N LEU A 20 -11.72 -6.47 -19.95
CA LEU A 20 -10.56 -7.13 -19.35
C LEU A 20 -9.33 -6.23 -19.30
N ALA A 21 -9.06 -5.46 -20.36
CA ALA A 21 -7.96 -4.51 -20.40
C ALA A 21 -8.04 -3.42 -19.34
N VAL A 22 -9.25 -3.12 -18.82
CA VAL A 22 -9.47 -2.16 -17.73
C VAL A 22 -9.46 -2.83 -16.35
N VAL A 23 -10.13 -3.98 -16.21
CA VAL A 23 -10.27 -4.67 -14.91
C VAL A 23 -8.92 -5.20 -14.40
N ILE A 24 -8.08 -5.76 -15.29
CA ILE A 24 -6.81 -6.37 -14.91
C ILE A 24 -5.82 -5.35 -14.29
N PRO A 25 -5.56 -4.18 -14.90
CA PRO A 25 -4.70 -3.15 -14.29
C PRO A 25 -5.23 -2.63 -12.95
N ILE A 26 -6.54 -2.43 -12.83
CA ILE A 26 -7.16 -1.96 -11.59
C ILE A 26 -6.96 -2.99 -10.47
N MET A 27 -7.16 -4.27 -10.75
CA MET A 27 -6.96 -5.33 -9.77
C MET A 27 -5.49 -5.46 -9.36
N TYR A 28 -4.55 -5.27 -10.28
CA TYR A 28 -3.12 -5.22 -9.99
C TYR A 28 -2.75 -4.06 -9.05
N LEU A 29 -3.31 -2.87 -9.28
CA LEU A 29 -3.07 -1.70 -8.42
C LEU A 29 -3.60 -1.95 -6.99
N ILE A 30 -4.80 -2.50 -6.85
CA ILE A 30 -5.40 -2.78 -5.54
C ILE A 30 -4.58 -3.81 -4.76
N HIS A 31 -4.10 -4.88 -5.41
CA HIS A 31 -3.33 -5.94 -4.74
C HIS A 31 -2.00 -5.41 -4.16
N ASN A 32 -1.31 -4.55 -4.92
CA ASN A 32 -0.05 -3.95 -4.49
C ASN A 32 -0.21 -2.80 -3.49
N SER A 33 -1.44 -2.32 -3.27
CA SER A 33 -1.75 -1.24 -2.32
C SER A 33 -1.88 -1.73 -0.87
N SER A 34 -1.47 -2.96 -0.57
CA SER A 34 -1.50 -3.50 0.79
C SER A 34 -0.43 -2.82 1.66
N THR A 35 -0.76 -1.63 2.18
CA THR A 35 0.01 -1.00 3.24
C THR A 35 -0.26 -1.78 4.53
N ALA A 36 0.73 -2.55 4.99
CA ALA A 36 0.66 -3.10 6.34
C ALA A 36 0.68 -1.93 7.33
N THR A 37 -0.47 -1.60 7.90
CA THR A 37 -0.55 -0.67 9.04
C THR A 37 0.00 -1.40 10.25
N ALA A 38 1.33 -1.40 10.40
CA ALA A 38 2.00 -1.85 11.60
C ALA A 38 1.73 -0.83 12.72
N ALA A 39 0.51 -0.84 13.26
CA ALA A 39 0.25 -0.18 14.52
C ALA A 39 0.89 -1.05 15.62
N PRO A 40 1.74 -0.49 16.49
CA PRO A 40 2.25 -1.25 17.62
C PRO A 40 1.04 -1.74 18.43
N LEU A 41 1.01 -3.05 18.71
CA LEU A 41 0.06 -3.60 19.67
C LEU A 41 0.47 -3.09 21.05
N ILE A 42 -0.02 -1.90 21.41
CA ILE A 42 0.09 -1.39 22.76
C ILE A 42 -0.93 -2.20 23.57
N THR A 43 -0.49 -3.35 24.09
CA THR A 43 -1.17 -3.97 25.22
C THR A 43 -1.31 -2.89 26.27
N LYS A 44 -2.50 -2.73 26.88
CA LYS A 44 -2.77 -1.72 27.92
C LYS A 44 -1.95 -2.04 29.18
N ASP A 45 -0.63 -1.87 29.12
CA ASP A 45 0.23 -1.87 30.28
C ASP A 45 0.02 -0.54 31.01
N PRO A 46 -0.55 -0.54 32.22
CA PRO A 46 -0.84 0.69 32.95
C PRO A 46 0.44 1.46 33.35
N ASN A 47 1.61 0.84 33.27
CA ASN A 47 2.89 1.47 33.61
C ASN A 47 3.65 1.99 32.38
N LEU A 48 3.19 1.69 31.16
CA LEU A 48 3.84 2.13 29.92
C LEU A 48 3.20 3.42 29.39
N LYS A 49 3.93 4.53 29.51
CA LYS A 49 3.54 5.80 28.89
C LYS A 49 4.00 5.81 27.42
N VAL A 50 3.06 5.86 26.48
CA VAL A 50 3.34 5.91 25.04
C VAL A 50 2.93 7.28 24.51
N GLU A 51 3.84 7.93 23.79
CA GLU A 51 3.60 9.23 23.17
C GLU A 51 4.07 9.23 21.72
N THR A 52 3.34 9.95 20.86
CA THR A 52 3.73 10.15 19.47
C THR A 52 4.84 11.20 19.40
N VAL A 53 6.04 10.78 18.99
CA VAL A 53 7.20 11.69 18.83
C VAL A 53 7.28 12.24 17.41
N VAL A 54 6.91 11.45 16.40
CA VAL A 54 6.98 11.83 14.98
C VAL A 54 5.88 11.12 14.19
N THR A 55 5.40 11.76 13.13
CA THR A 55 4.45 11.20 12.17
C THR A 55 4.96 11.39 10.75
N GLY A 56 4.33 10.73 9.77
CA GLY A 56 4.66 10.92 8.35
C GLY A 56 5.89 10.14 7.86
N LEU A 57 6.44 9.22 8.66
CA LEU A 57 7.51 8.32 8.21
C LEU A 57 6.99 7.33 7.15
N SER A 58 7.81 7.05 6.14
CA SER A 58 7.51 6.12 5.06
C SER A 58 8.04 4.72 5.38
N SER A 59 7.16 3.83 5.83
CA SER A 59 7.50 2.43 6.16
C SER A 59 8.76 2.30 7.04
N PRO A 60 8.75 2.86 8.27
CA PRO A 60 9.91 2.77 9.18
C PRO A 60 10.18 1.31 9.56
N THR A 61 11.45 0.90 9.56
CA THR A 61 11.86 -0.50 9.82
C THR A 61 12.73 -0.67 11.05
N SER A 62 13.54 0.33 11.40
CA SER A 62 14.45 0.27 12.56
C SER A 62 14.75 1.67 13.11
N MET A 63 15.22 1.73 14.34
CA MET A 63 15.52 2.97 15.06
C MET A 63 16.80 2.82 15.90
N ALA A 64 17.60 3.88 15.98
CA ALA A 64 18.75 4.00 16.88
C ALA A 64 18.66 5.30 17.69
N VAL A 65 18.90 5.21 19.00
CA VAL A 65 18.91 6.38 19.89
C VAL A 65 20.30 7.00 19.89
N ILE A 66 20.39 8.29 19.57
CA ILE A 66 21.66 9.04 19.64
C ILE A 66 21.82 9.60 21.05
N ASN A 67 20.77 10.23 21.58
CA ASN A 67 20.72 10.80 22.92
C ASN A 67 19.25 10.94 23.37
N ASN A 68 19.03 11.59 24.52
CA ASN A 68 17.72 11.75 25.15
C ASN A 68 16.63 12.39 24.28
N THR A 69 16.99 13.13 23.23
CA THR A 69 16.03 13.88 22.41
C THR A 69 16.20 13.65 20.91
N ASN A 70 17.14 12.80 20.48
CA ASN A 70 17.47 12.61 19.07
C ASN A 70 17.60 11.13 18.74
N MET A 71 16.94 10.72 17.65
CA MET A 71 16.94 9.36 17.15
C MET A 71 17.14 9.33 15.63
N LEU A 72 17.66 8.22 15.14
CA LEU A 72 17.71 7.92 13.71
C LEU A 72 16.69 6.82 13.41
N VAL A 73 15.90 7.01 12.35
CA VAL A 73 14.93 6.02 11.87
C VAL A 73 15.27 5.63 10.44
N LEU A 74 15.36 4.32 10.19
CA LEU A 74 15.53 3.75 8.86
C LEU A 74 14.17 3.55 8.20
N GLU A 75 13.98 4.13 7.03
CA GLU A 75 12.83 3.89 6.14
C GLU A 75 13.16 2.75 5.18
N LYS A 76 12.18 1.89 4.84
CA LYS A 76 12.38 0.72 3.96
C LYS A 76 12.99 1.06 2.60
N SER A 77 12.79 2.28 2.12
CA SER A 77 13.38 2.81 0.89
C SER A 77 14.89 3.07 0.98
N GLY A 78 15.50 2.93 2.15
CA GLY A 78 16.93 3.11 2.40
C GLY A 78 17.31 4.51 2.92
N GLN A 79 16.33 5.38 3.21
CA GLN A 79 16.58 6.70 3.78
C GLN A 79 16.72 6.62 5.30
N ILE A 80 17.58 7.47 5.87
CA ILE A 80 17.67 7.67 7.32
C ILE A 80 17.07 9.04 7.66
N ARG A 81 16.11 9.06 8.58
CA ARG A 81 15.49 10.27 9.12
C ARG A 81 16.05 10.56 10.50
N HIS A 82 16.43 11.81 10.73
CA HIS A 82 16.72 12.30 12.07
C HIS A 82 15.42 12.82 12.69
N VAL A 83 15.11 12.34 13.89
CA VAL A 83 13.88 12.61 14.64
C VAL A 83 14.23 13.18 15.99
#